data_AF-A0A524JKC2-F1
#
_entry.id   AF-A0A524JKC2-F1
#
_cell.length_a   1.000
_cell.length_b   1.000
_cell.length_c   1.000
_cell.angle_alpha   90.00
_cell.angle_beta   90.00
_cell.angle_gamma   90.00
#
_symmetry.space_group_name_H-M   'P 1'
#
loop_
_entity.id
_entity.type
_entity.pdbx_description
1 polymer ?
#
loop_
_entity_poly.entity_id
_entity_poly.type
_entity_poly.pdbx_seq_one_letter_code
_entity_poly.pdbx_strand_id
1 'polypeptide(L)'
;MNLRGIMMAFNNLLGYKIIDLEFLRTVGMPGMPTHRPVFGYELVHPHKDSDPKIQGVRSSAWGSITGNEHSGTHVDAFCHQAESGVMHGGFEVTPE
;
A
#
# COMPACT_ATOMS: atom_id res chain seq x y z
N MET A 1 -0.25 1.60 20.65
CA MET A 1 0.75 0.83 19.88
C MET A 1 1.83 1.81 19.44
N ASN A 2 3.04 1.69 19.97
CA ASN A 2 4.13 2.63 19.72
C ASN A 2 4.82 2.27 18.39
N LEU A 3 4.53 3.00 17.32
CA LEU A 3 5.12 2.80 15.98
C LEU A 3 6.64 3.08 15.93
N ARG A 4 7.26 3.56 17.01
CA ARG A 4 8.72 3.78 17.07
C ARG A 4 9.55 2.50 16.94
N GLY A 5 8.97 1.32 17.16
CA GLY A 5 9.70 0.05 17.19
C GLY A 5 10.13 -0.50 15.83
N ILE A 6 9.40 -0.22 14.74
CA ILE A 6 9.69 -0.80 13.42
C ILE A 6 10.61 0.11 12.58
N MET A 7 10.58 1.42 12.83
CA MET A 7 11.33 2.41 12.04
C MET A 7 12.85 2.47 12.34
N MET A 8 13.36 1.66 13.27
CA MET A 8 14.74 1.79 13.78
C MET A 8 15.79 0.79 13.24
N ALA A 9 15.44 -0.19 12.39
CA ALA A 9 16.36 -1.30 12.10
C ALA A 9 17.00 -1.35 10.69
N PHE A 10 16.85 -0.30 9.85
CA PHE A 10 17.45 -0.28 8.50
C PHE A 10 18.57 0.75 8.32
N ASN A 11 18.99 1.45 9.38
CA ASN A 11 19.87 2.62 9.24
C ASN A 11 21.28 2.35 8.68
N ASN A 12 21.73 1.08 8.58
CA ASN A 12 23.05 0.74 8.05
C ASN A 12 23.02 -0.61 7.31
N LEU A 13 22.71 -0.59 6.02
CA LEU A 13 23.00 -1.72 5.13
C LEU A 13 24.39 -1.50 4.52
N LEU A 14 25.37 -2.34 4.86
CA LEU A 14 26.74 -2.28 4.31
C LEU A 14 27.42 -0.90 4.44
N GLY A 15 27.06 -0.12 5.46
CA GLY A 15 27.58 1.24 5.68
C GLY A 15 26.81 2.37 4.97
N TYR A 16 25.71 2.05 4.28
CA TYR A 16 24.83 3.04 3.66
C TYR A 16 23.65 3.40 4.57
N LYS A 17 23.33 4.69 4.60
CA LYS A 17 22.14 5.22 5.25
C LYS A 17 20.92 4.91 4.39
N ILE A 18 19.95 4.17 4.94
CA ILE A 18 18.64 3.96 4.32
C ILE A 18 17.68 5.03 4.86
N ILE A 19 16.92 5.66 3.97
CA ILE A 19 15.89 6.63 4.31
C ILE A 19 14.57 6.14 3.70
N ASP A 20 13.56 5.98 4.55
CA ASP A 20 12.20 5.68 4.11
C ASP A 20 11.53 6.95 3.56
N LEU A 21 11.04 6.87 2.33
CA LEU A 21 10.34 7.96 1.63
C LEU A 21 8.82 7.72 1.55
N GLU A 22 8.33 6.63 2.14
CA GLU A 22 6.91 6.33 2.18
C GLU A 22 6.19 7.15 3.26
N PHE A 23 5.08 7.77 2.88
CA PHE A 23 4.13 8.32 3.85
C PHE A 23 3.22 7.20 4.37
N LEU A 24 3.01 7.16 5.68
CA LEU A 24 2.12 6.19 6.31
C LEU A 24 0.72 6.25 5.69
N ARG A 25 0.24 5.10 5.19
CA ARG A 25 -1.10 4.96 4.63
C ARG A 25 -2.13 4.87 5.75
N THR A 26 -3.12 5.77 5.72
CA THR A 26 -4.16 5.85 6.74
C THR A 26 -5.51 6.16 6.11
N VAL A 27 -6.59 5.66 6.73
CA VAL A 27 -7.95 6.04 6.33
C VAL A 27 -8.12 7.54 6.55
N GLY A 28 -8.55 8.25 5.50
CA GLY A 28 -8.69 9.70 5.50
C GLY A 28 -7.43 10.47 5.08
N MET A 29 -6.35 9.79 4.69
CA MET A 29 -5.18 10.48 4.13
C MET A 29 -5.55 11.30 2.88
N PRO A 30 -4.81 12.39 2.58
CA PRO A 30 -5.01 13.16 1.37
C PRO A 30 -4.84 12.29 0.11
N GLY A 31 -5.58 12.62 -0.94
CA GLY A 31 -5.47 11.99 -2.25
C GLY A 31 -6.11 12.86 -3.32
N MET A 32 -5.82 12.54 -4.59
CA MET A 32 -6.37 13.27 -5.73
C MET A 32 -7.91 13.19 -5.71
N PRO A 33 -8.66 14.31 -5.83
CA PRO A 33 -10.11 14.32 -5.61
C PRO A 33 -10.91 13.34 -6.48
N THR A 34 -10.45 13.06 -7.70
CA THR A 34 -11.08 12.14 -8.65
C THR A 34 -10.80 10.67 -8.36
N HIS A 35 -9.83 10.34 -7.51
CA HIS A 35 -9.38 8.98 -7.23
C HIS A 35 -9.93 8.52 -5.87
N ARG A 36 -11.20 8.11 -5.85
CA ARG A 36 -11.92 7.67 -4.65
C ARG A 36 -12.41 6.23 -4.81
N PRO A 37 -12.31 5.38 -3.76
CA PRO A 37 -11.70 5.65 -2.46
C PRO A 37 -10.17 5.75 -2.55
N VAL A 38 -9.56 6.58 -1.69
CA VAL A 38 -8.09 6.75 -1.65
C VAL A 38 -7.46 5.55 -0.97
N PHE A 39 -7.82 5.25 0.27
CA PHE A 39 -7.29 4.08 0.96
C PHE A 39 -8.26 3.61 2.03
N GLY A 40 -8.43 2.30 2.10
CA GLY A 40 -9.21 1.59 3.09
C GLY A 40 -8.38 0.47 3.68
N TYR A 41 -8.47 0.30 4.99
CA TYR A 41 -7.94 -0.85 5.68
C TYR A 41 -8.98 -1.35 6.67
N GLU A 42 -9.25 -2.65 6.63
CA GLU A 42 -10.13 -3.34 7.57
C GLU A 42 -9.39 -4.55 8.13
N LEU A 43 -9.27 -4.61 9.46
CA LEU A 43 -8.77 -5.81 10.11
C LEU A 43 -9.90 -6.84 10.19
N VAL A 44 -9.82 -7.87 9.35
CA VAL A 44 -10.88 -8.87 9.20
C VAL A 44 -10.78 -9.97 10.27
N HIS A 45 -9.56 -10.35 10.65
CA HIS A 45 -9.32 -11.35 11.68
C HIS A 45 -8.24 -10.83 12.63
N PRO A 46 -8.59 -10.45 13.87
CA PRO A 46 -7.61 -10.17 14.91
C PRO A 46 -7.16 -11.47 15.60
N HIS A 47 -5.95 -11.49 16.16
CA HIS A 47 -5.39 -12.64 16.89
C HIS A 47 -6.30 -13.22 17.98
N LYS A 48 -7.11 -12.37 18.62
CA LYS A 48 -8.03 -12.78 19.70
C LYS A 48 -9.20 -13.63 19.21
N ASP A 49 -9.50 -13.60 17.91
CA ASP A 49 -10.62 -14.31 17.30
C ASP A 49 -10.15 -15.66 16.72
N SER A 50 -8.89 -16.04 16.93
CA SER A 50 -8.37 -17.36 16.57
C SER A 50 -9.04 -18.43 17.44
N ASP A 51 -9.67 -19.42 16.80
CA ASP A 51 -10.29 -20.56 17.49
C ASP A 51 -9.23 -21.63 17.77
N PRO A 52 -8.90 -21.91 19.05
CA PRO A 52 -7.91 -22.92 19.41
C PRO A 52 -8.26 -24.34 18.91
N LYS A 53 -9.54 -24.61 18.63
CA LYS A 53 -9.99 -25.89 18.08
C LYS A 53 -9.63 -26.07 16.61
N ILE A 54 -9.50 -24.97 15.88
CA ILE A 54 -9.19 -24.97 14.44
C ILE A 54 -7.69 -24.75 14.21
N GLN A 55 -7.07 -23.84 14.97
CA GLN A 55 -5.72 -23.33 14.72
C GLN A 55 -4.70 -23.74 15.81
N GLY A 56 -5.14 -24.45 16.85
CA GLY A 56 -4.29 -24.83 17.97
C GLY A 56 -3.84 -23.62 18.80
N VAL A 57 -2.62 -23.67 19.34
CA VAL A 57 -2.06 -22.55 20.13
C VAL A 57 -1.63 -21.36 19.28
N ARG A 58 -1.67 -21.48 17.95
CA ARG A 58 -1.26 -20.41 17.04
C ARG A 58 -2.43 -19.47 16.79
N SER A 59 -2.18 -18.18 16.88
CA SER A 59 -3.09 -17.15 16.40
C SER A 59 -2.48 -16.41 15.21
N SER A 60 -3.33 -15.88 14.35
CA SER A 60 -2.93 -15.03 13.22
C SER A 60 -3.80 -13.79 13.18
N ALA A 61 -3.31 -12.74 12.53
CA ALA A 61 -4.13 -11.60 12.19
C ALA A 61 -3.97 -11.25 10.71
N TRP A 62 -5.07 -10.88 10.07
CA TRP A 62 -5.05 -10.42 8.69
C TRP A 62 -6.17 -9.42 8.45
N GLY A 63 -5.95 -8.55 7.46
CA GLY A 63 -6.90 -7.54 7.06
C GLY A 63 -7.01 -7.44 5.55
N SER A 64 -8.02 -6.71 5.09
CA SER A 64 -8.20 -6.32 3.71
C SER A 64 -7.69 -4.89 3.52
N ILE A 65 -6.96 -4.66 2.42
CA ILE A 65 -6.55 -3.34 1.98
C ILE A 65 -7.24 -3.07 0.66
N THR A 66 -7.82 -1.87 0.54
CA THR A 66 -8.40 -1.37 -0.71
C THR A 66 -7.84 0.02 -1.00
N GLY A 67 -7.66 0.32 -2.28
CA GLY A 67 -7.12 1.59 -2.75
C GLY A 67 -7.06 1.60 -4.27
N ASN A 68 -6.88 2.78 -4.84
CA ASN A 68 -6.57 2.91 -6.26
C ASN A 68 -5.05 2.84 -6.49
N GLU A 69 -4.64 2.71 -7.74
CA GLU A 69 -3.21 2.60 -8.10
C GLU A 69 -2.38 3.85 -7.75
N HIS A 70 -3.04 5.00 -7.49
CA HIS A 70 -2.44 6.28 -7.12
C HIS A 70 -2.51 6.60 -5.62
N SER A 71 -2.64 5.58 -4.78
CA SER A 71 -2.88 5.76 -3.34
C SER A 71 -1.59 5.90 -2.53
N GLY A 72 -1.40 7.07 -1.91
CA GLY A 72 -0.26 7.36 -1.03
C GLY A 72 1.02 7.59 -1.84
N THR A 73 2.20 7.32 -1.26
CA THR A 73 3.45 7.31 -2.04
C THR A 73 3.41 6.19 -3.07
N HIS A 74 3.31 6.52 -4.36
CA HIS A 74 3.13 5.57 -5.46
C HIS A 74 4.06 5.88 -6.64
N VAL A 75 4.05 5.01 -7.63
CA VAL A 75 4.79 5.15 -8.89
C VAL A 75 3.82 4.96 -10.03
N ASP A 76 3.83 5.90 -10.96
CA ASP A 76 3.05 5.78 -12.20
C ASP A 76 3.87 5.05 -13.26
N ALA A 77 3.26 4.02 -13.85
CA ALA A 77 3.82 3.36 -15.02
C ALA A 77 3.67 4.26 -16.27
N PHE A 78 4.45 3.98 -17.31
CA PHE A 78 4.37 4.74 -18.56
C PHE A 78 3.02 4.68 -19.27
N CYS A 79 2.23 3.63 -19.02
CA CYS A 79 0.86 3.49 -19.54
C CYS A 79 -0.19 4.25 -18.71
N HIS A 80 0.19 4.90 -17.60
CA HIS A 80 -0.76 5.65 -16.77
C HIS A 80 -1.38 6.84 -17.53
N GLN A 81 -0.61 7.47 -18.42
CA GLN A 81 -1.05 8.64 -19.18
C GLN A 81 -0.84 8.43 -20.69
N ALA A 82 -1.75 8.99 -21.48
CA ALA A 82 -1.67 9.04 -22.92
C ALA A 82 -1.93 10.48 -23.40
N GLU A 83 -1.19 10.92 -24.41
CA GLU A 83 -1.44 12.18 -25.09
C GLU A 83 -2.13 11.90 -26.43
N SER A 84 -3.32 12.45 -26.65
CA SER A 84 -4.13 12.21 -27.85
C SER A 84 -4.39 10.72 -28.14
N GLY A 85 -4.47 9.88 -27.11
CA GLY A 85 -4.66 8.43 -27.26
C GLY A 85 -3.37 7.65 -27.51
N VAL A 86 -2.19 8.29 -27.48
CA VAL A 86 -0.90 7.62 -27.66
C VAL A 86 -0.12 7.59 -26.35
N MET A 87 0.22 6.40 -25.89
CA MET A 87 1.08 6.17 -24.72
C MET A 87 2.56 6.26 -25.08
N HIS A 88 3.41 6.29 -24.05
CA HIS A 88 4.85 6.19 -24.22
C HIS A 88 5.24 4.99 -25.12
N GLY A 89 6.17 5.20 -26.05
CA GLY A 89 6.59 4.18 -27.02
C GLY A 89 5.78 4.16 -28.31
N GLY A 90 4.81 5.07 -28.47
CA GLY A 90 3.98 5.16 -29.68
C GLY A 90 2.85 4.14 -29.73
N PHE A 91 2.46 3.60 -28.57
CA PHE A 91 1.37 2.64 -28.47
C PHE A 91 0.03 3.37 -28.38
N GLU A 92 -0.84 3.11 -29.34
CA GLU A 92 -2.23 3.59 -29.32
C GLU A 92 -3.01 2.94 -28.16
N VAL A 93 -3.86 3.71 -27.50
CA VAL A 93 -4.81 3.23 -26.49
C VAL A 93 -5.90 2.43 -27.20
N THR A 94 -6.07 1.17 -26.79
CA THR A 94 -7.16 0.33 -27.27
C THR A 94 -8.25 0.19 -26.19
N PRO A 95 -9.46 -0.26 -26.55
CA PRO A 95 -10.57 -0.38 -25.59
C PRO A 95 -10.46 -1.54 -24.59
N GLU A 96 -9.44 -2.40 -24.72
CA GLU A 96 -9.20 -3.55 -23.84
C GLU A 96 -8.35 -3.17 -22.63
#